data_AF-X6KDI9-F1
#
_entry.id   AF-X6KDI9-F1
#
_cell.length_a   1.000
_cell.length_b   1.000
_cell.length_c   1.000
_cell.angle_alpha   90.00
_cell.angle_beta   90.00
_cell.angle_gamma   90.00
#
_symmetry.space_group_name_H-M   'P 1'
#
loop_
_entity.id
_entity.type
_entity.pdbx_description
1 polymer ?
#
loop_
_entity_poly.entity_id
_entity_poly.type
_entity_poly.pdbx_seq_one_letter_code
_entity_poly.pdbx_strand_id
1 'polypeptide(L)'
;MTMQPAQLDLARYTVRLASQTDFAGWRDAARRLALNEVRPEDISWGVGSDANDPQDALPAVPEGAQLTVPREFIAHAETAFCHSDPGRFAFLYWMLWRLRTEPKLLAIASDPDTRRLEAMEKAVRRDSHKMHAFVRFRKIGDGENERYVA
;
A
#
# COMPACT_ATOMS: atom_id res chain seq x y z
N MET A 1 2.45 -42.01 -16.72
CA MET A 1 3.49 -41.20 -16.06
C MET A 1 3.35 -39.79 -16.62
N THR A 2 2.60 -38.93 -15.93
CA THR A 2 2.37 -37.55 -16.34
C THR A 2 2.62 -36.70 -15.10
N MET A 3 3.80 -36.09 -15.05
CA MET A 3 4.22 -35.23 -13.94
C MET A 3 3.41 -33.95 -13.95
N GLN A 4 2.80 -33.65 -12.81
CA GLN A 4 2.11 -32.41 -12.49
C GLN A 4 3.15 -31.31 -12.23
N PRO A 5 3.15 -30.17 -12.94
CA PRO A 5 3.91 -29.01 -12.53
C PRO A 5 2.96 -28.05 -11.82
N ALA A 6 2.89 -28.15 -10.50
CA ALA A 6 2.29 -27.11 -9.67
C ALA A 6 3.26 -26.82 -8.53
N GLN A 7 4.43 -26.29 -8.88
CA GLN A 7 5.23 -25.53 -7.94
C GLN A 7 4.51 -24.19 -7.76
N LEU A 8 3.44 -24.20 -6.95
CA LEU A 8 2.83 -22.97 -6.46
C LEU A 8 3.82 -22.39 -5.46
N ASP A 9 4.47 -21.31 -5.84
CA ASP A 9 5.19 -20.43 -4.93
C ASP A 9 4.13 -19.84 -3.97
N LEU A 10 3.94 -20.52 -2.84
CA LEU A 10 2.88 -20.25 -1.89
C LEU A 10 3.31 -19.06 -1.03
N ALA A 11 2.88 -17.86 -1.42
CA ALA A 11 2.87 -16.74 -0.49
C ALA A 11 2.29 -17.22 0.85
N ARG A 12 3.12 -17.18 1.89
CA ARG A 12 2.82 -17.74 3.21
C ARG A 12 1.74 -16.95 3.94
N TYR A 13 1.60 -15.67 3.59
CA TYR A 13 0.61 -14.78 4.20
C TYR A 13 -0.20 -14.05 3.13
N THR A 14 -1.52 -14.16 3.22
CA THR A 14 -2.45 -13.35 2.45
C THR A 14 -3.04 -12.24 3.31
N VAL A 15 -2.72 -10.98 2.98
CA VAL A 15 -3.25 -9.77 3.64
C VAL A 15 -4.39 -9.18 2.81
N ARG A 16 -5.54 -8.98 3.45
CA ARG A 16 -6.70 -8.28 2.86
C ARG A 16 -6.97 -6.98 3.60
N LEU A 17 -6.90 -5.88 2.85
CA LEU A 17 -7.17 -4.54 3.33
C LEU A 17 -8.67 -4.23 3.20
N ALA A 18 -9.21 -3.43 4.12
CA ALA A 18 -10.65 -3.12 4.11
C ALA A 18 -11.05 -2.27 2.88
N SER A 19 -10.14 -1.48 2.33
CA SER A 19 -10.36 -0.67 1.14
C SER A 19 -9.05 -0.34 0.43
N GLN A 20 -9.14 0.25 -0.77
CA GLN A 20 -7.99 0.73 -1.54
C GLN A 20 -7.19 1.83 -0.82
N THR A 21 -7.78 2.46 0.20
CA THR A 21 -7.23 3.57 1.00
C THR A 21 -7.03 3.20 2.48
N ASP A 22 -7.12 1.92 2.84
CA ASP A 22 -6.90 1.43 4.21
C ASP A 22 -5.41 1.40 4.59
N PHE A 23 -4.81 2.58 4.70
CA PHE A 23 -3.41 2.73 5.08
C PHE A 23 -3.15 2.28 6.52
N ALA A 24 -4.12 2.48 7.43
CA ALA A 24 -4.01 2.03 8.80
C ALA A 24 -3.92 0.50 8.91
N GLY A 25 -4.79 -0.22 8.20
CA GLY A 25 -4.74 -1.68 8.10
C GLY A 25 -3.44 -2.18 7.48
N TRP A 26 -2.97 -1.52 6.42
CA TRP A 26 -1.68 -1.83 5.83
C TRP A 26 -0.52 -1.63 6.82
N ARG A 27 -0.51 -0.53 7.58
CA ARG A 27 0.53 -0.25 8.59
C ARG A 27 0.58 -1.31 9.69
N ASP A 28 -0.59 -1.71 10.20
CA ASP A 28 -0.66 -2.75 11.24
C ASP A 28 -0.14 -4.09 10.72
N ALA A 29 -0.60 -4.51 9.54
CA ALA A 29 -0.15 -5.74 8.91
C ALA A 29 1.36 -5.72 8.60
N ALA A 30 1.84 -4.64 7.97
CA ALA A 30 3.25 -4.45 7.65
C ALA A 30 4.13 -4.49 8.91
N ARG A 31 3.69 -3.87 10.01
CA ARG A 31 4.42 -3.90 11.29
C ARG A 31 4.51 -5.33 11.83
N ARG A 32 3.41 -6.08 11.86
CA ARG A 32 3.39 -7.47 12.35
C ARG A 32 4.30 -8.36 11.52
N LEU A 33 4.20 -8.27 10.20
CA LEU A 33 4.98 -9.08 9.26
C LEU A 33 6.47 -8.75 9.34
N ALA A 34 6.82 -7.46 9.38
CA ALA A 34 8.22 -7.03 9.45
C ALA A 34 8.89 -7.44 10.77
N LEU A 35 8.17 -7.35 11.90
CA LEU A 35 8.67 -7.75 13.21
C LEU A 35 8.78 -9.27 13.38
N ASN A 36 8.06 -10.05 12.57
CA ASN A 36 8.17 -11.51 12.49
C ASN A 36 9.08 -11.98 11.35
N GLU A 37 9.87 -11.07 10.78
CA GLU A 37 10.82 -11.36 9.72
C GLU A 37 10.23 -12.05 8.48
N VAL A 38 8.98 -11.74 8.15
CA VAL A 38 8.33 -12.26 6.94
C VAL A 38 8.86 -11.52 5.71
N ARG A 39 9.41 -12.27 4.74
CA ARG A 39 9.99 -11.65 3.55
C ARG A 39 8.91 -11.12 2.62
N PRO A 40 9.19 -10.08 1.83
CA PRO A 40 8.21 -9.53 0.90
C PRO A 40 7.64 -10.54 -0.10
N GLU A 41 8.45 -11.49 -0.57
CA GLU A 41 8.03 -12.57 -1.48
C GLU A 41 7.05 -13.57 -0.84
N ASP A 42 7.00 -13.65 0.49
CA ASP A 42 6.11 -14.54 1.24
C ASP A 42 4.71 -13.93 1.45
N ILE A 43 4.40 -12.76 0.87
CA ILE A 43 3.19 -12.00 1.17
C ILE A 43 2.41 -11.66 -0.10
N SER A 44 1.13 -12.04 -0.10
CA SER A 44 0.15 -11.58 -1.08
C SER A 44 -0.71 -10.47 -0.48
N TRP A 45 -0.93 -9.39 -1.23
CA TRP A 45 -1.72 -8.24 -0.81
C TRP A 45 -2.97 -8.09 -1.68
N GLY A 46 -4.12 -7.86 -1.07
CA GLY A 46 -5.38 -7.62 -1.76
C GLY A 46 -6.30 -6.67 -0.99
N VAL A 47 -7.43 -6.32 -1.61
CA VAL A 47 -8.47 -5.47 -1.02
C VAL A 47 -9.79 -6.22 -1.01
N GLY A 48 -10.54 -6.09 0.07
CA GLY A 48 -11.82 -6.76 0.27
C GLY A 48 -11.66 -8.25 0.60
N SER A 49 -12.79 -8.88 0.91
CA SER A 49 -12.88 -10.32 1.10
C SER A 49 -13.90 -10.88 0.11
N ASP A 50 -13.45 -11.74 -0.80
CA ASP A 50 -14.38 -12.74 -1.32
C ASP A 50 -14.58 -13.76 -0.20
N ALA A 51 -15.82 -14.18 0.06
CA ALA A 51 -16.15 -15.09 1.17
C ALA A 51 -15.42 -16.45 1.09
N ASN A 52 -14.81 -16.76 -0.06
CA ASN A 52 -14.05 -17.98 -0.32
C ASN A 52 -12.53 -17.77 -0.39
N ASP A 53 -12.03 -16.54 -0.23
CA ASP A 53 -10.59 -16.27 -0.32
C ASP A 53 -9.93 -16.49 1.05
N PRO A 54 -8.90 -17.36 1.16
CA PRO A 54 -8.22 -17.59 2.41
C PRO A 54 -7.49 -16.33 2.89
N GLN A 55 -7.77 -15.91 4.12
CA GLN A 55 -7.01 -14.89 4.85
C GLN A 55 -6.23 -15.56 5.97
N ASP A 56 -4.92 -15.43 5.95
CA ASP A 56 -4.07 -15.97 7.01
C ASP A 56 -4.19 -15.12 8.27
N ALA A 57 -4.21 -15.78 9.43
CA ALA A 57 -4.06 -15.09 10.69
C ALA A 57 -2.66 -14.48 10.76
N LEU A 58 -2.58 -13.15 10.79
CA LEU A 58 -1.31 -12.45 10.92
C LEU A 58 -0.65 -12.79 12.26
N PRO A 59 0.68 -12.98 12.29
CA PRO A 59 1.38 -13.29 13.52
C PRO A 59 1.23 -12.14 14.52
N ALA A 60 1.21 -12.48 15.81
CA ALA A 60 1.26 -11.48 16.86
C ALA A 60 2.60 -10.74 16.82
N VAL A 61 2.60 -9.48 17.28
CA VAL A 61 3.84 -8.74 17.47
C VAL A 61 4.64 -9.40 18.60
N PRO A 62 5.90 -9.80 18.41
CA PRO A 62 6.72 -10.35 19.48
C PRO A 62 6.91 -9.32 20.60
N GLU A 63 6.88 -9.79 21.84
CA GLU A 63 7.01 -8.92 23.01
C GLU A 63 8.37 -8.20 23.02
N GLY A 64 8.37 -6.89 23.25
CA GLY A 64 9.58 -6.06 23.26
C GLY A 64 10.16 -5.72 21.87
N ALA A 65 9.60 -6.25 20.77
CA ALA A 65 10.12 -5.99 19.44
C ALA A 65 9.82 -4.55 18.96
N GLN A 66 10.83 -3.87 18.40
CA GLN A 66 10.74 -2.50 17.93
C GLN A 66 11.06 -2.43 16.43
N LEU A 67 10.22 -1.70 15.69
CA LEU A 67 10.44 -1.41 14.27
C LEU A 67 10.81 0.06 14.13
N THR A 68 12.06 0.32 13.76
CA THR A 68 12.58 1.67 13.53
C THR A 68 12.62 1.94 12.04
N VAL A 69 11.88 2.95 11.59
CA VAL A 69 11.89 3.44 10.21
C VAL A 69 11.90 4.97 10.19
N PRO A 70 12.50 5.61 9.16
CA PRO A 70 12.50 7.06 9.04
C PRO A 70 11.08 7.64 9.02
N ARG A 71 10.83 8.73 9.74
CA ARG A 71 9.51 9.40 9.77
C ARG A 71 9.08 9.87 8.38
N GLU A 72 10.04 10.32 7.57
CA GLU A 72 9.80 10.72 6.18
C GLU A 72 9.18 9.58 5.36
N PHE A 73 9.63 8.34 5.53
CA PHE A 73 9.09 7.19 4.81
C PHE A 73 7.58 7.05 5.02
N ILE A 74 7.10 7.28 6.24
CA ILE A 74 5.68 7.18 6.55
C ILE A 74 4.86 8.19 5.74
N ALA A 75 5.34 9.43 5.61
CA ALA A 75 4.65 10.47 4.84
C ALA A 75 4.64 10.16 3.34
N HIS A 76 5.77 9.66 2.81
CA HIS A 76 5.87 9.21 1.41
C HIS A 76 4.94 8.02 1.15
N ALA A 77 4.94 7.03 2.05
CA ALA A 77 4.13 5.83 1.94
C ALA A 77 2.64 6.17 1.96
N GLU A 78 2.18 7.04 2.85
CA GLU A 78 0.78 7.48 2.91
C GLU A 78 0.30 8.12 1.61
N THR A 79 1.14 8.95 0.99
CA THR A 79 0.83 9.56 -0.31
C THR A 79 0.82 8.51 -1.43
N ALA A 80 1.88 7.70 -1.53
CA ALA A 80 2.01 6.67 -2.56
C ALA A 80 0.99 5.53 -2.42
N PHE A 81 0.40 5.35 -1.24
CA PHE A 81 -0.66 4.38 -0.98
C PHE A 81 -1.91 4.64 -1.83
N CYS A 82 -2.15 5.89 -2.22
CA CYS A 82 -3.25 6.29 -3.09
C CYS A 82 -2.94 6.15 -4.59
N HIS A 83 -1.76 5.63 -4.96
CA HIS A 83 -1.39 5.44 -6.36
C HIS A 83 -2.24 4.37 -7.05
N SER A 84 -2.40 4.43 -8.37
CA SER A 84 -3.23 3.47 -9.11
C SER A 84 -2.55 2.12 -9.38
N ASP A 85 -1.25 1.99 -9.09
CA ASP A 85 -0.49 0.75 -9.27
C ASP A 85 -1.08 -0.36 -8.37
N PRO A 86 -1.51 -1.52 -8.92
CA PRO A 86 -2.03 -2.62 -8.13
C PRO A 86 -0.97 -3.22 -7.18
N GLY A 87 0.33 -3.15 -7.54
CA GLY A 87 1.43 -3.67 -6.74
C GLY A 87 1.91 -2.73 -5.63
N ARG A 88 1.27 -1.57 -5.43
CA ARG A 88 1.74 -0.54 -4.49
C ARG A 88 1.86 -1.02 -3.05
N PHE A 89 0.96 -1.87 -2.57
CA PHE A 89 1.00 -2.36 -1.19
C PHE A 89 2.23 -3.23 -0.92
N ALA A 90 2.51 -4.15 -1.85
CA ALA A 90 3.70 -4.99 -1.83
C ALA A 90 4.97 -4.16 -1.98
N PHE A 91 4.98 -3.18 -2.89
CA PHE A 91 6.11 -2.26 -3.07
C PHE A 91 6.41 -1.43 -1.82
N LEU A 92 5.39 -0.89 -1.15
CA LEU A 92 5.58 -0.15 0.10
C LEU A 92 6.12 -1.05 1.22
N TYR A 93 5.69 -2.32 1.26
CA TYR A 93 6.25 -3.29 2.22
C TYR A 93 7.71 -3.61 1.90
N TRP A 94 8.05 -3.77 0.62
CA TRP A 94 9.44 -3.93 0.14
C TRP A 94 10.33 -2.76 0.57
N MET A 95 9.87 -1.53 0.39
CA MET A 95 10.58 -0.32 0.85
C MET A 95 10.80 -0.33 2.36
N LEU A 96 9.75 -0.62 3.15
CA LEU A 96 9.84 -0.75 4.60
C LEU A 96 10.89 -1.81 4.98
N TRP A 97 10.89 -2.96 4.30
CA TRP A 97 11.81 -4.06 4.54
C TRP A 97 13.26 -3.64 4.30
N ARG A 98 13.56 -2.99 3.18
CA ARG A 98 14.91 -2.45 2.89
C ARG A 98 15.35 -1.40 3.89
N LEU A 99 14.45 -0.51 4.31
CA LEU A 99 14.75 0.56 5.27
C LEU A 99 15.21 0.07 6.64
N ARG A 100 14.89 -1.19 7.02
CA ARG A 100 15.38 -1.80 8.26
C ARG A 100 16.91 -1.96 8.26
N THR A 101 17.50 -2.23 7.10
CA THR A 101 18.95 -2.41 6.94
C THR A 101 19.65 -1.22 6.29
N GLU A 102 18.90 -0.41 5.52
CA GLU A 102 19.39 0.74 4.78
C GLU A 102 18.67 2.03 5.24
N PRO A 103 18.90 2.55 6.46
CA PRO A 103 18.12 3.66 7.02
C PRO A 103 18.28 4.99 6.26
N LYS A 104 19.28 5.10 5.38
CA LYS A 104 19.52 6.27 4.51
C LYS A 104 19.03 6.07 3.08
N LEU A 105 18.29 5.00 2.79
CA LEU A 105 17.84 4.65 1.43
C LEU A 105 17.14 5.82 0.71
N LEU A 106 16.29 6.57 1.43
CA LEU A 106 15.55 7.70 0.87
C LEU A 106 16.45 8.89 0.48
N ALA A 107 17.68 8.97 1.00
CA ALA A 107 18.65 9.99 0.60
C ALA A 107 19.40 9.63 -0.70
N ILE A 108 19.27 8.39 -1.18
CA ILE A 108 19.97 7.90 -2.38
C ILE A 108 19.10 8.16 -3.60
N ALA A 109 19.20 9.36 -4.18
CA ALA A 109 18.39 9.77 -5.33
C ALA A 109 18.56 8.91 -6.59
N SER A 110 19.67 8.17 -6.71
CA SER A 110 19.91 7.24 -7.82
C SER A 110 19.31 5.85 -7.58
N ASP A 111 18.85 5.55 -6.36
CA ASP A 111 18.24 4.25 -6.06
C ASP A 111 16.93 4.08 -6.85
N PRO A 112 16.75 2.98 -7.59
CA PRO A 112 15.56 2.77 -8.41
C PRO A 112 14.25 2.75 -7.63
N ASP A 113 14.25 2.19 -6.41
CA ASP A 113 13.04 2.10 -5.59
C ASP A 113 12.69 3.47 -4.99
N THR A 114 13.69 4.24 -4.54
CA THR A 114 13.48 5.64 -4.13
C THR A 114 12.88 6.47 -5.27
N ARG A 115 13.42 6.35 -6.49
CA ARG A 115 12.88 7.05 -7.67
C ARG A 115 11.46 6.61 -8.02
N ARG A 116 11.15 5.31 -7.87
CA ARG A 116 9.81 4.78 -8.10
C ARG A 116 8.82 5.35 -7.09
N LEU A 117 9.18 5.39 -5.81
CA LEU A 117 8.36 5.97 -4.75
C LEU A 117 8.02 7.44 -5.05
N GLU A 118 9.03 8.25 -5.38
CA GLU A 118 8.83 9.66 -5.74
C GLU A 118 7.93 9.84 -6.97
N ALA A 119 8.06 8.96 -7.96
CA ALA A 119 7.23 9.00 -9.17
C ALA A 119 5.76 8.69 -8.84
N MET A 120 5.51 7.70 -7.98
CA MET A 120 4.16 7.38 -7.51
C MET A 120 3.55 8.58 -6.77
N GLU A 121 4.29 9.23 -5.87
CA GLU A 121 3.81 10.42 -5.16
C GLU A 121 3.48 11.57 -6.12
N LYS A 122 4.35 11.84 -7.10
CA LYS A 122 4.10 12.89 -8.10
C LYS A 122 2.83 12.62 -8.90
N ALA A 123 2.58 11.37 -9.29
CA ALA A 123 1.36 10.97 -9.98
C ALA A 123 0.12 11.21 -9.11
N VAL A 124 0.13 10.76 -7.85
CA VAL A 124 -0.98 10.97 -6.90
C VAL A 124 -1.28 12.46 -6.72
N ARG A 125 -0.24 13.29 -6.48
CA ARG A 125 -0.42 14.73 -6.28
C ARG A 125 -1.00 15.41 -7.52
N ARG A 126 -0.56 15.01 -8.71
CA ARG A 126 -1.08 15.54 -9.98
C ARG A 126 -2.56 15.19 -10.16
N ASP A 127 -2.93 13.94 -9.89
CA ASP A 127 -4.30 13.48 -10.10
C ASP A 127 -5.25 14.08 -9.05
N SER A 128 -4.79 14.26 -7.81
CA SER A 128 -5.47 15.05 -6.77
C SER A 128 -5.66 16.53 -7.20
N HIS A 129 -4.62 17.19 -7.73
CA HIS A 129 -4.74 18.55 -8.26
C HIS A 129 -5.75 18.63 -9.41
N LYS A 130 -5.78 17.65 -10.30
CA LYS A 130 -6.79 17.59 -11.37
C LYS A 130 -8.20 17.45 -10.81
N MET A 131 -8.40 16.57 -9.83
CA MET A 131 -9.69 16.44 -9.16
C MET A 131 -10.13 17.78 -8.56
N HIS A 132 -9.26 18.46 -7.82
CA HIS A 132 -9.57 19.78 -7.24
C HIS A 132 -9.79 20.88 -8.29
N ALA A 133 -9.05 20.87 -9.41
CA ALA A 133 -9.14 21.91 -10.43
C ALA A 133 -10.29 21.72 -11.43
N PHE A 134 -10.74 20.48 -11.65
CA PHE A 134 -11.71 20.16 -12.70
C PHE A 134 -13.09 19.72 -12.18
N VAL A 135 -13.29 19.53 -10.86
CA VAL A 135 -14.65 19.43 -10.29
C VAL A 135 -15.31 20.80 -10.37
N ARG A 136 -16.13 20.99 -11.39
CA ARG A 136 -17.04 22.14 -11.52
C ARG A 136 -18.42 21.66 -11.09
N PHE A 137 -18.87 22.08 -9.90
CA PHE A 137 -20.25 21.87 -9.50
C PHE A 137 -21.18 22.51 -10.53
N ARG A 138 -21.95 21.69 -11.23
CA ARG A 138 -22.98 22.18 -12.14
C ARG A 138 -24.26 22.31 -11.33
N LYS A 139 -24.79 23.53 -11.23
CA LYS A 139 -26.11 23.80 -10.66
C LYS A 139 -27.15 23.08 -11.52
N ILE A 140 -27.97 22.23 -10.91
CA ILE A 140 -29.12 21.58 -11.54
C ILE A 140 -30.37 22.01 -10.77
N GLY A 141 -31.34 22.60 -11.47
CA GLY A 141 -32.58 23.14 -10.90
C GLY A 141 -32.58 24.66 -10.75
N ASP A 142 -33.78 25.25 -10.61
CA ASP A 142 -34.00 26.67 -10.31
C ASP A 142 -35.09 26.81 -9.23
N GLY A 143 -34.94 27.77 -8.32
CA GLY A 143 -35.88 28.01 -7.21
C GLY A 143 -35.71 27.04 -6.01
N GLU A 144 -36.80 26.63 -5.36
CA GLU A 144 -36.76 25.75 -4.16
C GLU A 144 -36.20 24.32 -4.42
N ASN A 145 -35.90 23.96 -5.67
CA ASN A 145 -35.34 22.66 -6.07
C ASN A 145 -33.87 22.75 -6.53
N GLU A 146 -33.11 23.74 -6.06
CA GLU A 146 -31.68 23.83 -6.34
C GLU A 146 -30.90 22.66 -5.75
N ARG A 147 -30.15 21.94 -6.60
CA ARG A 147 -29.19 20.91 -6.18
C ARG A 147 -27.87 21.10 -6.93
N TYR A 148 -26.76 20.95 -6.20
CA TYR A 148 -25.42 20.98 -6.77
C TYR A 148 -24.90 19.55 -6.94
N VAL A 149 -24.42 19.22 -8.14
CA VAL A 149 -23.84 17.91 -8.46
C VAL A 149 -22.43 18.14 -9.03
N ALA A 150 -21.48 17.32 -8.61
CA ALA A 150 -20.08 17.30 -9.08
C ALA A 150 -19.91 16.41 -10.32
#